data_AF-A0A1W1E3D0-F1
#
_entry.id   AF-A0A1W1E3D0-F1
#
_cell.length_a   1.000
_cell.length_b   1.000
_cell.length_c   1.000
_cell.angle_alpha   90.00
_cell.angle_beta   90.00
_cell.angle_gamma   90.00
#
_symmetry.space_group_name_H-M   'P 1'
#
loop_
_entity.id
_entity.type
_entity.pdbx_description
1 polymer ?
#
loop_
_entity_poly.entity_id
_entity_poly.type
_entity_poly.pdbx_seq_one_letter_code
_entity_poly.pdbx_strand_id
1 'polypeptide(L)' 'MDEVIRTGVPLEIKRKGYIVKIVVEKPKSKLANLKKHDCVVGELEDLVNLKMPHWEGEPELGEL' A
#
# COMPACT_ATOMS: atom_id res chain seq x y z
N MET A 1 -3.09 -25.66 14.42
CA MET A 1 -2.77 -24.51 13.54
C MET A 1 -3.70 -24.55 12.33
N ASP A 2 -3.76 -25.67 11.61
CA ASP A 2 -4.68 -25.89 10.48
C ASP A 2 -6.16 -25.65 10.83
N GLU A 3 -6.59 -26.07 12.02
CA GLU A 3 -7.97 -25.83 12.48
C GLU A 3 -8.29 -24.34 12.65
N VAL A 4 -7.34 -23.54 13.13
CA VAL A 4 -7.46 -22.08 13.29
C VAL A 4 -7.52 -21.42 11.91
N ILE A 5 -6.70 -21.87 10.96
CA ILE A 5 -6.69 -21.39 9.57
C ILE A 5 -8.03 -21.69 8.88
N ARG A 6 -8.60 -22.89 9.11
CA ARG A 6 -9.88 -23.32 8.51
C ARG A 6 -11.10 -22.65 9.13
N THR A 7 -11.13 -22.49 10.45
CA THR A 7 -12.30 -21.98 11.18
C THR A 7 -12.26 -20.47 11.42
N GLY A 8 -11.07 -19.87 11.37
CA GLY A 8 -10.86 -18.46 11.73
C GLY A 8 -11.03 -18.18 13.24
N VAL A 9 -11.33 -19.21 14.05
CA VAL A 9 -11.54 -19.06 15.49
C VAL A 9 -10.17 -18.93 16.19
N PRO A 10 -9.93 -17.86 16.95
CA PRO A 10 -8.70 -17.71 17.71
C PRO A 10 -8.54 -18.84 18.73
N LEU A 11 -7.39 -19.52 18.74
CA LEU A 11 -7.10 -20.56 19.71
C LEU A 11 -6.16 -20.02 20.78
N GLU A 12 -6.57 -20.16 22.04
CA GLU A 12 -5.76 -19.81 23.20
C GLU A 12 -5.18 -21.09 23.82
N ILE A 13 -3.85 -21.19 23.86
CA ILE A 13 -3.12 -22.38 24.31
C ILE A 13 -2.23 -21.99 25.49
N LYS A 14 -2.32 -22.73 26.60
CA LYS A 14 -1.34 -22.65 27.69
C LYS A 14 -0.24 -23.68 27.47
N ARG A 15 1.00 -23.23 27.26
CA ARG A 15 2.19 -24.10 27.13
C ARG A 15 3.33 -23.57 28.00
N LYS A 16 3.91 -24.45 28.83
CA LYS A 16 5.07 -24.13 29.70
C LYS A 16 4.88 -22.85 30.55
N GLY A 17 3.65 -22.57 31.01
CA GLY A 17 3.31 -21.38 31.79
C GLY A 17 2.98 -20.12 30.96
N TYR A 18 3.14 -20.15 29.65
CA TYR A 18 2.82 -19.03 28.75
C TYR A 18 1.45 -19.23 28.10
N ILE A 19 0.69 -18.13 27.98
CA ILE A 19 -0.56 -18.07 27.22
C ILE A 19 -0.22 -17.63 25.80
N VAL A 20 -0.44 -18.50 24.83
CA VAL A 20 -0.20 -18.24 23.41
C VAL A 20 -1.55 -18.13 22.71
N LYS A 21 -1.79 -17.02 22.02
CA LYS A 21 -3.00 -16.79 21.23
C LYS A 21 -2.68 -16.87 19.74
N ILE A 22 -3.29 -17.82 19.04
CA ILE A 22 -3.14 -18.00 17.60
C ILE A 22 -4.34 -17.34 16.93
N VAL A 23 -4.08 -16.36 16.06
CA VAL A 23 -5.10 -15.62 15.29
C VAL A 23 -4.74 -15.69 13.81
N VAL A 24 -5.75 -15.89 12.95
CA VAL A 24 -5.58 -15.80 11.50
C VAL A 24 -5.56 -14.33 11.12
N GLU A 25 -4.40 -13.83 10.69
CA GLU A 25 -4.32 -12.50 10.09
C GLU A 25 -4.86 -12.56 8.66
N LYS A 26 -5.88 -11.76 8.36
CA LYS A 26 -6.39 -11.64 6.99
C LYS A 26 -5.34 -10.95 6.12
N PRO A 27 -5.16 -11.37 4.85
CA PRO A 27 -4.26 -10.68 3.95
C PRO A 27 -4.72 -9.22 3.80
N LYS A 28 -3.83 -8.29 4.15
CA LYS A 28 -4.06 -6.86 3.93
C LYS A 28 -4.03 -6.57 2.43
N SER A 29 -4.89 -5.65 1.96
CA SER A 29 -4.79 -5.17 0.58
C SER A 29 -3.46 -4.44 0.38
N LYS A 30 -2.91 -4.43 -0.85
CA LYS A 30 -1.62 -3.80 -1.15
C LYS A 30 -1.58 -2.33 -0.73
N LEU A 31 -2.72 -1.64 -0.80
CA LEU A 31 -2.88 -0.23 -0.46
C LEU A 31 -3.24 0.00 1.03
N ALA A 32 -3.54 -1.05 1.82
CA ALA A 32 -3.93 -0.89 3.22
C ALA A 32 -2.79 -0.37 4.12
N ASN A 33 -1.54 -0.48 3.67
CA ASN A 33 -0.37 0.04 4.38
C ASN A 33 0.04 1.45 3.89
N LEU A 34 -0.68 2.03 2.92
CA LEU A 34 -0.34 3.34 2.40
C LEU A 34 -0.60 4.40 3.48
N LYS A 35 0.45 5.12 3.88
CA LYS A 35 0.33 6.24 4.81
C LYS A 35 -0.28 7.42 4.06
N LYS A 36 -1.10 8.21 4.74
CA LYS A 36 -1.54 9.49 4.18
C LYS A 36 -0.33 10.42 4.10
N HIS A 37 -0.15 11.03 2.95
CA HIS A 37 0.88 12.03 2.71
C HIS A 37 0.19 13.31 2.27
N ASP A 38 0.67 14.43 2.79
CA ASP A 38 0.34 15.73 2.25
C ASP A 38 1.24 15.95 1.03
N CYS A 39 0.71 15.63 -0.16
CA CYS A 39 1.50 15.49 -1.38
C CYS A 39 1.54 16.74 -2.25
N VAL A 40 0.71 17.75 -1.95
CA VAL A 40 0.59 18.94 -2.80
C VAL A 40 1.32 20.08 -2.13
N VAL A 41 2.44 20.49 -2.73
CA VAL A 41 3.19 21.68 -2.31
C VAL A 41 2.76 22.83 -3.21
N GLY A 42 1.90 23.71 -2.69
CA GLY A 42 1.34 24.86 -3.42
C GLY A 42 -0.19 24.88 -3.45
N GLU A 43 -0.76 25.82 -4.20
CA GLU A 43 -2.21 25.95 -4.36
C GLU A 43 -2.75 24.89 -5.33
N LEU A 44 -3.87 24.27 -4.96
CA LEU A 44 -4.52 23.22 -5.76
C LEU A 44 -4.98 23.75 -7.13
N GLU A 45 -5.47 24.99 -7.17
CA GLU A 45 -5.89 25.66 -8.39
C GLU A 45 -4.76 25.73 -9.43
N ASP A 46 -3.52 25.94 -9.00
CA ASP A 46 -2.37 26.04 -9.91
C ASP A 46 -2.04 24.69 -10.55
N LEU A 47 -2.20 23.59 -9.80
CA LEU A 47 -2.00 22.23 -10.31
C LEU A 47 -3.08 21.86 -11.34
N VAL A 48 -4.33 22.25 -11.09
CA VAL A 48 -5.44 22.00 -12.02
C VAL A 48 -5.30 22.83 -13.30
N ASN A 49 -4.83 24.08 -13.17
CA ASN A 49 -4.62 24.99 -14.29
C ASN A 49 -3.28 24.77 -15.02
N LEU A 50 -2.46 23.82 -14.57
CA LEU A 50 -1.18 23.50 -15.18
C LEU A 50 -1.38 23.01 -16.62
N LYS A 51 -1.10 23.89 -17.59
CA LYS A 51 -1.06 23.49 -19.01
C LYS A 51 0.22 22.74 -19.28
N MET A 52 0.09 21.43 -19.50
CA MET A 52 1.18 20.63 -20.02
C MET A 52 1.44 20.99 -21.49
N PRO A 53 2.68 21.26 -21.89
CA PRO A 53 3.01 21.36 -23.30
C PRO A 53 2.70 20.03 -24.00
N HIS A 54 2.21 20.10 -25.23
CA HIS A 54 2.05 18.93 -26.07
C HIS A 54 3.45 18.41 -26.41
N TRP A 55 3.69 17.12 -26.17
CA TRP A 55 4.94 16.49 -26.56
C TRP A 55 4.95 16.32 -28.08
N GLU A 56 5.81 17.06 -28.77
CA GLU A 56 5.91 17.05 -30.24
C GLU A 56 6.80 15.93 -30.81
N GLY A 57 7.27 15.02 -29.96
CA GLY A 57 8.16 13.93 -30.37
C GLY A 57 9.57 14.09 -29.80
N GLU A 58 10.33 13.01 -29.87
CA GLU A 58 11.74 13.01 -29.46
C GLU A 58 12.57 13.74 -30.53
N PRO A 59 13.43 14.71 -30.16
CA PRO A 59 14.28 15.36 -31.15
C PRO A 59 15.18 14.30 -31.76
N GLU A 60 15.10 14.13 -33.07
CA GLU A 60 15.99 13.26 -33.82
C GLU A 60 17.42 13.78 -33.64
N LEU A 61 18.20 13.02 -32.85
CA LEU A 61 19.62 13.24 -32.66
C LEU A 61 20.30 13.06 -34.02
N GLY A 62 20.40 14.16 -34.76
CA GLY A 62 21.20 14.23 -35.98
C GLY A 62 22.61 13.73 -35.67
N GLU A 63 23.05 12.74 -36.44
CA GLU A 63 24.36 12.13 -36.34
C GLU A 63 25.45 13.22 -36.38
N LEU A 64 26.33 13.18 -35.39
CA LEU A 64 27.53 14.04 -35.28
C LEU A 64 28.56 13.73 -36.37
#